data_AF-A0A524HEJ5-F1
#
_entry.id   AF-A0A524HEJ5-F1
#
_cell.length_a   1.000
_cell.length_b   1.000
_cell.length_c   1.000
_cell.angle_alpha   90.00
_cell.angle_beta   90.00
_cell.angle_gamma   90.00
#
_symmetry.space_group_name_H-M   'P 1'
#
loop_
_entity.id
_entity.type
_entity.pdbx_description
1 polymer ?
#
loop_
_entity_poly.entity_id
_entity_poly.type
_entity_poly.pdbx_seq_one_letter_code
_entity_poly.pdbx_strand_id
1 'polypeptide(L)'
;GYGAASLAKQADWQQAHLHRVRQMAERDKNHPSVIVWSLGNEAGDGINFEAAYAWLKQRDPSRPVQYERSELRPHTDIFCPMYPTIERLQEYAAFGDPRPLIMCEYAHAMGNSCGALADYWQVIRSYPNLQGGCISQWGSH
;
A
#
# COMPACT_ATOMS: atom_id res chain seq x y z
N GLY A 1 -0.34 -6.51 17.26
CA GLY A 1 0.42 -6.23 16.02
C GLY A 1 1.04 -4.85 16.00
N TYR A 2 0.26 -3.79 16.21
CA TYR A 2 0.66 -2.41 15.82
C TYR A 2 0.92 -1.44 16.99
N GLY A 3 0.83 -1.91 18.23
CA GLY A 3 1.07 -1.12 19.45
C GLY A 3 2.55 -0.78 19.69
N ALA A 4 2.91 -0.44 20.93
CA ALA A 4 4.29 -0.08 21.28
C ALA A 4 5.31 -1.19 20.99
N ALA A 5 4.90 -2.45 21.12
CA ALA A 5 5.74 -3.62 20.86
C ALA A 5 5.97 -3.93 19.36
N SER A 6 5.39 -3.16 18.43
CA SER A 6 5.59 -3.38 16.99
C SER A 6 7.08 -3.28 16.63
N LEU A 7 7.58 -4.27 15.89
CA LEU A 7 8.96 -4.26 15.40
C LEU A 7 9.24 -3.09 14.44
N ALA A 8 8.20 -2.48 13.86
CA ALA A 8 8.32 -1.26 13.08
C ALA A 8 8.86 -0.05 13.88
N LYS A 9 8.72 -0.08 15.21
CA LYS A 9 9.11 1.00 16.13
C LYS A 9 10.41 0.73 16.88
N GLN A 10 10.95 -0.49 16.79
CA GLN A 10 12.15 -0.89 17.53
C GLN A 10 13.39 -0.67 16.66
N ALA A 11 14.29 0.21 17.12
CA ALA A 11 15.49 0.58 16.36
C ALA A 11 16.42 -0.61 16.04
N ASP A 12 16.49 -1.59 16.93
CA ASP A 12 17.30 -2.81 16.74
C ASP A 12 16.86 -3.62 15.50
N TRP A 13 15.61 -3.44 15.05
CA TRP A 13 15.07 -4.10 13.87
C TRP A 13 15.22 -3.28 12.58
N GLN A 14 15.77 -2.06 12.63
CA GLN A 14 15.88 -1.17 11.48
C GLN A 14 16.73 -1.81 10.36
N GLN A 15 17.86 -2.42 10.71
CA GLN A 15 18.74 -3.06 9.73
C GLN A 15 18.02 -4.20 9.00
N ALA A 16 17.21 -4.98 9.70
CA ALA A 16 16.44 -6.08 9.11
C ALA A 16 15.39 -5.57 8.11
N HIS A 17 14.68 -4.48 8.44
CA HIS A 17 13.72 -3.85 7.54
C HIS A 17 14.41 -3.29 6.29
N LEU A 18 15.47 -2.49 6.48
CA LEU A 18 16.23 -1.91 5.38
C LEU A 18 16.84 -2.97 4.48
N HIS A 19 17.37 -4.05 5.05
CA HIS A 19 17.97 -5.13 4.26
C HIS A 19 16.96 -5.74 3.28
N ARG A 20 15.73 -6.05 3.74
CA ARG A 20 14.69 -6.62 2.87
C ARG A 20 14.28 -5.67 1.74
N VAL A 21 14.09 -4.40 2.06
CA VAL A 21 13.72 -3.36 1.08
C VAL A 21 14.84 -3.12 0.06
N ARG A 22 16.10 -3.07 0.51
CA ARG A 22 17.28 -2.95 -0.35
C ARG A 22 17.40 -4.09 -1.33
N GLN A 23 17.29 -5.33 -0.84
CA GLN A 23 17.41 -6.52 -1.67
C GLN A 23 16.32 -6.58 -2.75
N MET A 24 15.08 -6.21 -2.41
CA MET A 24 13.98 -6.10 -3.38
C MET A 24 14.31 -5.08 -4.48
N ALA A 25 14.60 -3.84 -4.09
CA ALA A 25 14.81 -2.76 -5.05
C ALA A 25 16.03 -3.00 -5.94
N GLU A 26 17.16 -3.41 -5.35
CA GLU A 26 18.39 -3.61 -6.11
C GLU A 26 18.28 -4.75 -7.12
N ARG A 27 17.52 -5.81 -6.80
CA ARG A 27 17.26 -6.91 -7.71
C ARG A 27 16.38 -6.48 -8.89
N ASP A 28 15.32 -5.71 -8.63
CA ASP A 28 14.23 -5.55 -9.60
C ASP A 28 14.16 -4.16 -10.28
N LYS A 29 15.01 -3.20 -9.89
CA LYS A 29 14.98 -1.79 -10.35
C LYS A 29 14.94 -1.54 -11.87
N ASN A 30 15.42 -2.49 -12.68
CA ASN A 30 15.49 -2.33 -14.13
C ASN A 30 14.30 -2.96 -14.87
N HIS A 31 13.33 -3.54 -14.15
CA HIS A 31 12.13 -4.08 -14.78
C HIS A 31 11.11 -2.97 -15.03
N PRO A 32 10.71 -2.73 -16.30
CA PRO A 32 9.74 -1.67 -16.63
C PRO A 32 8.30 -2.03 -16.19
N SER A 33 8.01 -3.31 -15.98
CA SER A 33 6.72 -3.78 -15.45
C SER A 33 6.52 -3.45 -13.98
N VAL A 34 7.62 -3.23 -13.23
CA VAL A 34 7.54 -2.78 -11.84
C VAL A 34 7.36 -1.27 -11.86
N ILE A 35 6.18 -0.81 -11.46
CA ILE A 35 5.82 0.62 -11.49
C ILE A 35 5.62 1.22 -10.09
N VAL A 36 5.52 0.40 -9.04
CA VAL A 36 5.36 0.83 -7.64
C VAL A 36 6.20 -0.07 -6.74
N TRP A 37 6.84 0.51 -5.72
CA TRP A 37 7.45 -0.26 -4.63
C TRP A 37 6.50 -0.36 -3.45
N SER A 38 6.34 -1.54 -2.86
CA SER A 38 5.66 -1.71 -1.57
C SER A 38 6.68 -1.96 -0.47
N LEU A 39 6.55 -1.28 0.68
CA LEU A 39 7.47 -1.49 1.81
C LEU A 39 7.24 -2.81 2.55
N GLY A 40 6.06 -3.41 2.39
CA GLY A 40 5.64 -4.63 3.09
C GLY A 40 4.14 -4.71 3.25
N ASN A 41 3.67 -5.58 4.14
CA ASN A 41 2.26 -5.77 4.46
C ASN A 41 2.09 -5.95 5.98
N GLU A 42 1.06 -5.31 6.57
CA GLU A 42 0.58 -5.58 7.93
C GLU A 42 1.66 -5.75 9.01
N ALA A 43 2.76 -4.99 8.95
CA ALA A 43 3.89 -5.09 9.87
C ALA A 43 3.88 -3.98 10.95
N GLY A 44 2.82 -3.19 10.99
CA GLY A 44 2.71 -1.98 11.80
C GLY A 44 3.42 -0.80 11.16
N ASP A 45 3.51 0.30 11.90
CA ASP A 45 4.12 1.52 11.41
C ASP A 45 5.08 2.13 12.42
N GLY A 46 6.11 2.82 11.93
CA GLY A 46 7.12 3.48 12.76
C GLY A 46 8.43 3.78 12.04
N ILE A 47 9.44 4.16 12.83
CA ILE A 47 10.75 4.63 12.39
C ILE A 47 11.45 3.73 11.36
N ASN A 48 11.17 2.43 11.37
CA ASN A 48 11.80 1.49 10.44
C ASN A 48 11.20 1.60 9.02
N PHE A 49 9.90 1.88 8.91
CA PHE A 49 9.24 2.13 7.62
C PHE A 49 9.53 3.54 7.10
N GLU A 50 9.65 4.53 7.98
CA GLU A 50 10.12 5.87 7.60
C GLU A 50 11.53 5.83 7.01
N ALA A 51 12.46 5.12 7.66
CA ALA A 51 13.82 4.93 7.15
C ALA A 51 13.86 4.18 5.81
N ALA A 52 13.03 3.14 5.67
CA ALA A 52 12.94 2.36 4.44
C ALA A 52 12.35 3.18 3.27
N TYR A 53 11.31 3.97 3.53
CA TYR A 53 10.74 4.92 2.56
C TYR A 53 11.79 5.94 2.12
N ALA A 54 12.45 6.61 3.08
CA ALA A 54 13.47 7.62 2.77
C ALA A 54 14.61 7.05 1.90
N TRP A 55 15.07 5.84 2.21
CA TRP A 55 16.09 5.17 1.41
C TRP A 55 15.60 4.86 -0.01
N LEU A 56 14.38 4.34 -0.18
CA LEU A 56 13.82 4.07 -1.52
C LEU A 56 13.66 5.35 -2.34
N LYS A 57 13.15 6.43 -1.75
CA LYS A 57 12.99 7.72 -2.44
C LYS A 57 14.34 8.29 -2.88
N GLN A 58 15.39 8.10 -2.08
CA GLN A 58 16.75 8.47 -2.48
C GLN A 58 17.29 7.56 -3.59
N ARG A 59 17.02 6.25 -3.51
CA ARG A 59 17.65 5.25 -4.37
C ARG A 59 17.01 5.14 -5.75
N ASP A 60 15.69 5.24 -5.81
CA ASP A 60 14.89 5.14 -7.03
C ASP A 60 13.75 6.17 -6.99
N PRO A 61 14.04 7.44 -7.39
CA PRO A 61 13.01 8.47 -7.45
C PRO A 61 12.02 8.30 -8.62
N SER A 62 12.25 7.32 -9.51
CA SER A 62 11.44 7.14 -10.73
C SER A 62 10.09 6.44 -10.48
N ARG A 63 9.91 5.85 -9.29
CA ARG A 63 8.70 5.08 -8.92
C ARG A 63 8.09 5.59 -7.62
N PRO A 64 6.75 5.61 -7.49
CA PRO A 64 6.08 5.80 -6.22
C PRO A 64 6.34 4.63 -5.26
N VAL A 65 6.30 4.93 -3.97
CA VAL A 65 6.39 3.96 -2.87
C VAL A 65 5.06 3.93 -2.14
N GLN A 66 4.50 2.74 -1.90
CA GLN A 66 3.28 2.56 -1.12
C GLN A 66 3.53 1.73 0.14
N TYR A 67 2.78 2.02 1.20
CA TYR A 67 2.69 1.13 2.34
C TYR A 67 1.36 1.35 3.07
N GLU A 68 0.59 0.28 3.23
CA GLU A 68 -0.79 0.41 3.64
C GLU A 68 -0.94 0.85 5.10
N ARG A 69 -0.07 0.36 6.01
CA ARG A 69 -0.05 0.79 7.40
C ARG A 69 0.45 2.22 7.60
N SER A 70 1.03 2.88 6.59
CA SER A 70 1.33 4.32 6.67
C SER A 70 0.06 5.17 6.70
N GLU A 71 -1.07 4.65 6.20
CA GLU A 71 -2.33 5.38 6.08
C GLU A 71 -2.11 6.74 5.41
N LEU A 72 -2.47 7.84 6.10
CA LEU A 72 -2.31 9.20 5.59
C LEU A 72 -0.95 9.84 5.94
N ARG A 73 -0.02 9.11 6.58
CA ARG A 73 1.31 9.65 6.91
C ARG A 73 2.18 9.87 5.67
N PRO A 74 3.24 10.69 5.75
CA PRO A 74 4.00 11.11 4.57
C PRO A 74 4.84 10.02 3.90
N HIS A 75 5.18 8.93 4.59
CA HIS A 75 6.03 7.87 4.07
C HIS A 75 5.26 6.84 3.22
N THR A 76 4.34 7.33 2.39
CA THR A 76 3.64 6.63 1.32
C THR A 76 3.15 7.64 0.28
N ASP A 77 3.42 7.37 -1.00
CA ASP A 77 3.05 8.21 -2.14
C ASP A 77 1.62 7.89 -2.64
N ILE A 78 1.08 6.73 -2.25
CA ILE A 78 -0.25 6.22 -2.62
C ILE A 78 -0.99 5.89 -1.33
N PHE A 79 -2.24 6.31 -1.21
CA PHE A 79 -3.11 5.85 -0.14
C PHE A 79 -3.71 4.49 -0.56
N CYS A 80 -3.27 3.40 0.08
CA CYS A 80 -3.58 2.07 -0.44
C CYS A 80 -4.30 1.17 0.56
N PRO A 81 -5.51 1.52 1.05
CA PRO A 81 -6.19 0.77 2.10
C PRO A 81 -6.54 -0.66 1.69
N MET A 82 -6.54 -1.57 2.66
CA MET A 82 -7.12 -2.91 2.52
C MET A 82 -8.62 -2.90 2.84
N TYR A 83 -9.42 -3.51 1.97
CA TYR A 83 -10.86 -3.75 2.15
C TYR A 83 -11.69 -2.51 2.59
N PRO A 84 -11.51 -1.31 2.01
CA PRO A 84 -12.37 -0.18 2.35
C PRO A 84 -13.80 -0.43 1.88
N THR A 85 -14.79 0.09 2.60
CA THR A 85 -16.17 0.12 2.09
C THR A 85 -16.31 1.16 0.97
N ILE A 86 -17.40 1.08 0.21
CA ILE A 86 -17.69 2.05 -0.85
C ILE A 86 -17.83 3.47 -0.28
N GLU A 87 -18.47 3.60 0.89
CA GLU A 87 -18.60 4.87 1.60
C GLU A 87 -17.22 5.44 1.93
N ARG A 88 -16.28 4.59 2.38
CA ARG A 88 -14.92 5.01 2.69
C ARG A 88 -14.15 5.49 1.45
N LEU A 89 -14.41 4.90 0.28
CA LEU A 89 -13.85 5.38 -0.98
C LEU A 89 -14.38 6.78 -1.33
N GLN A 90 -15.68 7.01 -1.16
CA GLN A 90 -16.31 8.31 -1.42
C GLN A 90 -15.82 9.38 -0.44
N GLU A 91 -15.70 9.02 0.85
CA GLU A 91 -15.12 9.89 1.88
C GLU A 91 -13.70 10.32 1.52
N TYR A 92 -12.83 9.38 1.14
CA TYR A 92 -11.48 9.71 0.71
C TYR A 92 -11.48 10.57 -0.56
N ALA A 93 -12.35 10.25 -1.53
CA ALA A 93 -12.46 11.01 -2.76
C ALA A 93 -12.80 12.49 -2.50
N ALA A 94 -13.64 12.76 -1.49
CA ALA A 94 -14.02 14.10 -1.06
C ALA A 94 -13.03 14.76 -0.06
N PHE A 95 -12.15 13.99 0.57
CA PHE A 95 -11.25 14.46 1.63
C PHE A 95 -10.19 15.48 1.14
N GLY A 96 -9.81 15.42 -0.13
CA GLY A 96 -8.89 16.39 -0.75
C GLY A 96 -7.40 16.08 -0.56
N ASP A 97 -7.05 14.85 -0.16
CA ASP A 97 -5.65 14.40 -0.20
C ASP A 97 -5.18 14.28 -1.66
N PRO A 98 -3.99 14.81 -2.01
CA PRO A 98 -3.51 14.82 -3.39
C PRO A 98 -3.06 13.43 -3.89
N ARG A 99 -2.87 12.45 -3.00
CA ARG A 99 -2.45 11.10 -3.38
C ARG A 99 -3.62 10.31 -4.00
N PRO A 100 -3.37 9.48 -5.02
CA PRO A 100 -4.40 8.57 -5.50
C PRO A 100 -4.70 7.48 -4.46
N LEU A 101 -5.94 6.98 -4.48
CA LEU A 101 -6.33 5.77 -3.77
C LEU A 101 -6.27 4.57 -4.71
N ILE A 102 -5.46 3.58 -4.34
CA ILE A 102 -5.42 2.26 -4.99
C ILE A 102 -5.54 1.19 -3.92
N MET A 103 -6.65 0.45 -3.87
CA MET A 103 -6.84 -0.57 -2.84
C MET A 103 -5.81 -1.68 -3.02
N CYS A 104 -4.87 -1.85 -2.08
CA CYS A 104 -3.86 -2.90 -2.20
C CYS A 104 -4.48 -4.29 -2.08
N GLU A 105 -5.60 -4.40 -1.37
CA GLU A 105 -6.47 -5.57 -1.34
C GLU A 105 -7.94 -5.14 -1.27
N TYR A 106 -8.80 -5.74 -2.08
CA TYR A 106 -10.25 -5.63 -1.95
C TYR A 106 -10.95 -6.90 -2.44
N ALA A 107 -12.27 -7.00 -2.23
CA ALA A 107 -13.11 -8.11 -2.71
C ALA A 107 -12.53 -9.51 -2.42
N HIS A 108 -12.56 -9.93 -1.16
CA HIS A 108 -11.99 -11.22 -0.73
C HIS A 108 -12.67 -12.43 -1.42
N ALA A 109 -11.97 -13.10 -2.33
CA ALA A 109 -12.43 -14.12 -3.26
C ALA A 109 -12.51 -15.55 -2.67
N MET A 110 -12.86 -15.66 -1.39
CA MET A 110 -12.98 -16.96 -0.72
C MET A 110 -14.35 -17.59 -0.96
N GLY A 111 -14.39 -18.74 -1.64
CA GLY A 111 -15.63 -19.48 -1.88
C GLY A 111 -16.59 -18.73 -2.80
N ASN A 112 -17.89 -18.76 -2.49
CA ASN A 112 -18.90 -17.98 -3.19
C ASN A 112 -18.92 -16.54 -2.65
N SER A 113 -18.08 -15.68 -3.24
CA SER A 113 -17.83 -14.31 -2.78
C SER A 113 -17.80 -13.32 -3.95
N CYS A 114 -17.08 -12.20 -3.81
CA CYS A 114 -16.91 -11.16 -4.83
C CYS A 114 -18.22 -10.51 -5.32
N GLY A 115 -19.21 -10.42 -4.44
CA GLY A 115 -20.37 -9.55 -4.66
C GLY A 115 -19.97 -8.07 -4.76
N ALA A 116 -20.86 -7.25 -5.30
CA ALA A 116 -20.73 -5.78 -5.38
C ALA A 116 -19.51 -5.23 -6.15
N LEU A 117 -18.78 -6.04 -6.93
CA LEU A 117 -17.69 -5.55 -7.77
C LEU A 117 -18.11 -4.42 -8.72
N ALA A 118 -19.33 -4.49 -9.26
CA ALA A 118 -19.89 -3.44 -10.11
C ALA A 118 -20.03 -2.11 -9.36
N ASP A 119 -20.49 -2.16 -8.10
CA ASP A 119 -20.73 -0.99 -7.27
C ASP A 119 -19.41 -0.29 -6.89
N TYR A 120 -18.37 -1.07 -6.56
CA TYR A 120 -17.01 -0.54 -6.39
C TYR A 120 -16.54 0.20 -7.64
N TRP A 121 -16.63 -0.44 -8.81
CA TRP A 121 -16.16 0.15 -10.06
C TRP A 121 -16.99 1.35 -10.54
N GLN A 122 -18.27 1.42 -10.19
CA GLN A 122 -19.09 2.60 -10.42
C GLN A 122 -18.54 3.80 -9.65
N VAL A 123 -18.22 3.62 -8.37
CA VAL A 123 -17.62 4.69 -7.55
C VAL A 123 -16.21 5.03 -8.02
N ILE A 124 -15.36 4.04 -8.26
CA ILE A 124 -13.98 4.26 -8.74
C ILE A 124 -13.98 5.10 -10.02
N ARG A 125 -14.86 4.82 -10.97
CA ARG A 125 -14.96 5.58 -12.23
C ARG A 125 -15.57 6.97 -12.08
N SER A 126 -16.23 7.25 -10.96
CA SER A 126 -16.89 8.54 -10.71
C SER A 126 -15.94 9.59 -10.13
N TYR A 127 -14.78 9.19 -9.61
CA TYR A 127 -13.83 10.09 -8.95
C TYR A 127 -12.40 9.93 -9.52
N PRO A 128 -11.74 11.01 -9.97
CA PRO A 128 -10.45 10.91 -10.66
C PRO A 128 -9.27 10.48 -9.78
N ASN A 129 -9.39 10.63 -8.45
CA ASN A 129 -8.38 10.20 -7.48
C ASN A 129 -8.57 8.75 -7.01
N LEU A 130 -9.61 8.05 -7.43
CA LEU A 130 -9.78 6.61 -7.19
C LEU A 130 -9.28 5.84 -8.42
N GLN A 131 -8.28 4.97 -8.24
CA GLN A 131 -7.56 4.34 -9.35
C GLN A 131 -7.63 2.81 -9.35
N GLY A 132 -8.62 2.24 -8.67
CA GLY A 132 -8.87 0.79 -8.67
C GLY A 132 -8.25 0.07 -7.48
N GLY A 133 -7.83 -1.18 -7.70
CA GLY A 133 -7.22 -2.01 -6.67
C GLY A 133 -6.95 -3.45 -7.11
N CYS A 134 -6.41 -4.26 -6.20
CA CYS A 134 -6.08 -5.66 -6.43
C CYS A 134 -7.03 -6.59 -5.65
N ILE A 135 -7.68 -7.53 -6.34
CA ILE A 135 -8.56 -8.53 -5.71
C ILE A 135 -7.71 -9.53 -4.90
N SER A 136 -8.10 -9.82 -3.66
CA SER A 136 -7.48 -10.86 -2.84
C SER A 136 -8.29 -12.16 -2.96
N GLN A 137 -7.83 -13.27 -3.54
CA GLN A 137 -6.51 -13.62 -4.07
C GLN A 137 -6.64 -14.32 -5.42
N TRP A 138 -5.51 -14.53 -6.12
CA TRP A 138 -5.49 -15.13 -7.46
C TRP A 138 -5.88 -16.61 -7.50
N GLY A 139 -5.38 -17.41 -6.56
CA GLY A 139 -5.60 -18.84 -6.52
C GLY A 139 -5.71 -19.33 -5.08
N SER A 140 -6.47 -20.41 -4.88
CA SER A 140 -6.50 -21.10 -3.60
C SER A 140 -5.12 -21.71 -3.29
N HIS A 141 -4.72 -21.64 -2.03
CA HIS A 141 -3.52 -22.29 -1.52
C HIS A 141 -3.73 -23.77 -1.27
#